data_AF-K1PLJ3-F1
#
_entry.id   AF-K1PLJ3-F1
#
_cell.length_a   1.000
_cell.length_b   1.000
_cell.length_c   1.000
_cell.angle_alpha   90.00
_cell.angle_beta   90.00
_cell.angle_gamma   90.00
#
_symmetry.space_group_name_H-M   'P 1'
#
loop_
_entity.id
_entity.type
_entity.pdbx_description
1 polymer ?
#
loop_
_entity_poly.entity_id
_entity_poly.type
_entity_poly.pdbx_seq_one_letter_code
_entity_poly.pdbx_strand_id
1 'polypeptide(L)'
;MESNVTLRFDFGITVCLLVAFAIWVFRLIKVLYNIFKYWEIRSFYLTAVHITTTDLTNMTWHEVQRRLLEVQKEQQMCIHKQELTELDIYHRILRFKNYMIAMERKSLLPFKHSIPLMGE
;
A
#
# COMPACT_ATOMS: atom_id res chain seq x y z
N MET A 1 -45.98 -22.04 14.77
CA MET A 1 -45.57 -22.01 13.34
C MET A 1 -44.46 -20.98 13.07
N GLU A 2 -43.97 -20.25 14.10
CA GLU A 2 -42.87 -19.26 13.98
C GLU A 2 -41.48 -19.83 14.33
N SER A 3 -41.41 -20.99 14.99
CA SER A 3 -40.16 -21.60 15.47
C SER A 3 -39.32 -22.28 14.38
N ASN A 4 -39.88 -22.56 13.20
CA ASN A 4 -39.18 -23.25 12.11
C ASN A 4 -38.56 -22.30 11.07
N VAL A 5 -38.92 -21.01 11.10
CA VAL A 5 -38.41 -19.99 10.16
C VAL A 5 -37.08 -19.41 10.66
N THR A 6 -36.91 -19.27 11.98
CA THR A 6 -35.65 -18.85 12.61
C THR A 6 -34.53 -19.88 12.44
N LEU A 7 -34.82 -21.17 12.68
CA LEU A 7 -33.81 -22.25 12.62
C LEU A 7 -33.16 -22.44 11.23
N ARG A 8 -33.84 -22.06 10.14
CA ARG A 8 -33.33 -22.20 8.77
C ARG A 8 -32.56 -20.97 8.27
N PHE A 9 -32.86 -19.79 8.83
CA PHE A 9 -32.10 -18.55 8.60
C PHE A 9 -30.80 -18.51 9.42
N ASP A 10 -30.67 -19.34 10.44
CA ASP A 10 -29.58 -19.25 11.43
C ASP A 10 -28.20 -19.65 10.89
N PHE A 11 -28.05 -20.82 10.25
CA PHE A 11 -26.71 -21.38 10.02
C PHE A 11 -25.90 -20.63 8.95
N GLY A 12 -26.48 -20.42 7.76
CA GLY A 12 -25.78 -19.76 6.65
C GLY A 12 -25.44 -18.30 6.96
N ILE A 13 -26.36 -17.58 7.59
CA ILE A 13 -26.14 -16.18 8.00
C ILE A 13 -25.13 -16.11 9.13
N THR A 14 -25.20 -16.99 10.13
CA THR A 14 -24.20 -17.05 11.20
C THR A 14 -22.80 -17.32 10.63
N VAL A 15 -22.65 -18.24 9.70
CA VAL A 15 -21.35 -18.49 9.03
C VAL A 15 -20.87 -17.26 8.25
N CYS A 16 -21.75 -16.62 7.46
CA CYS A 16 -21.39 -15.39 6.74
C CYS A 16 -20.97 -14.26 7.69
N LEU A 17 -21.68 -14.08 8.81
CA LEU A 17 -21.35 -13.08 9.82
C LEU A 17 -20.01 -13.40 10.51
N LEU A 18 -19.73 -14.67 10.81
CA LEU A 18 -18.43 -15.09 11.36
C LEU A 18 -17.29 -14.81 10.38
N VAL A 19 -17.46 -15.12 9.10
CA VAL A 19 -16.45 -14.83 8.05
C VAL A 19 -16.26 -13.32 7.89
N ALA A 20 -17.35 -12.56 7.83
CA ALA A 20 -17.30 -11.10 7.74
C ALA A 20 -16.60 -10.48 8.95
N PHE A 21 -16.90 -10.97 10.17
CA PHE A 21 -16.25 -10.54 11.39
C PHE A 21 -14.76 -10.90 11.40
N ALA A 22 -14.38 -12.10 10.97
CA ALA A 22 -12.97 -12.50 10.86
C ALA A 22 -12.20 -11.61 9.88
N ILE A 23 -12.79 -11.31 8.71
CA ILE A 23 -12.20 -10.37 7.74
C ILE A 23 -12.09 -8.97 8.37
N TRP A 24 -13.11 -8.51 9.07
CA TRP A 24 -13.11 -7.20 9.73
C TRP A 24 -12.02 -7.11 10.79
N VAL A 25 -11.87 -8.12 11.66
CA VAL A 25 -10.79 -8.19 12.67
C VAL A 25 -9.42 -8.21 11.99
N PHE A 26 -9.24 -8.99 10.93
CA PHE A 26 -7.98 -8.99 10.17
C PHE A 26 -7.66 -7.62 9.56
N ARG A 27 -8.67 -6.92 9.03
CA ARG A 27 -8.53 -5.55 8.52
C ARG A 27 -8.19 -4.58 9.65
N LEU A 28 -8.83 -4.71 10.81
CA LEU A 28 -8.54 -3.89 11.98
C LEU A 28 -7.09 -4.05 12.44
N ILE A 29 -6.59 -5.29 12.55
CA ILE A 29 -5.19 -5.57 12.90
C ILE A 29 -4.25 -4.91 11.88
N LYS A 30 -4.53 -5.01 10.58
CA LYS A 30 -3.74 -4.33 9.55
C LYS A 30 -3.76 -2.81 9.69
N VAL A 31 -4.91 -2.22 10.01
CA VAL A 31 -5.03 -0.77 10.24
C VAL A 31 -4.18 -0.35 11.42
N LEU A 32 -4.27 -1.05 12.56
CA LEU A 32 -3.45 -0.77 13.74
C LEU A 32 -1.96 -0.86 13.42
N TYR A 33 -1.53 -1.92 12.75
CA TYR A 33 -0.15 -2.08 12.30
C TYR A 33 0.32 -0.95 11.39
N ASN A 34 -0.53 -0.53 10.45
CA ASN A 34 -0.23 0.58 9.55
C ASN A 34 -0.15 1.92 10.30
N ILE A 35 -1.01 2.16 11.30
CA ILE A 35 -0.94 3.37 12.13
C ILE A 35 0.43 3.47 12.81
N PHE A 36 0.93 2.39 13.42
CA PHE A 36 2.27 2.37 14.02
C PHE A 36 3.37 2.66 13.00
N LYS A 37 3.29 2.07 11.81
CA LYS A 37 4.24 2.36 10.73
C LYS A 37 4.21 3.82 10.27
N TYR A 38 3.02 4.38 10.07
CA TYR A 38 2.89 5.78 9.69
C TYR A 38 3.36 6.73 10.78
N TRP A 39 3.22 6.32 12.05
CA TRP A 39 3.77 7.07 13.18
C TRP A 39 5.30 7.12 13.15
N GLU A 40 5.95 5.98 12.88
CA GLU A 40 7.40 5.92 12.71
C GLU A 40 7.87 6.80 11.54
N ILE A 41 7.19 6.72 10.40
CA ILE A 41 7.47 7.59 9.25
C ILE A 41 7.29 9.06 9.64
N ARG A 42 6.20 9.42 10.34
CA ARG A 42 5.99 10.80 10.82
C ARG A 42 7.13 11.26 11.72
N SER A 43 7.57 10.42 12.65
CA SER A 43 8.71 10.72 13.52
C SER A 43 9.99 10.95 12.70
N PHE A 44 10.22 10.14 11.68
CA PHE A 44 11.35 10.31 10.77
C PHE A 44 11.32 11.67 10.04
N TYR A 45 10.16 12.08 9.51
CA TYR A 45 10.02 13.38 8.85
C TYR A 45 10.29 14.56 9.79
N LEU A 46 9.81 14.49 11.03
CA LEU A 46 9.98 15.56 12.02
C LEU A 46 11.40 15.62 12.57
N THR A 47 12.01 14.47 12.87
CA THR A 47 13.28 14.38 13.58
C THR A 47 14.49 14.34 12.65
N ALA A 48 14.45 13.53 11.58
CA ALA A 48 15.60 13.31 10.71
C ALA A 48 15.58 14.25 9.49
N VAL A 49 14.42 14.45 8.86
CA VAL A 49 14.29 15.31 7.67
C VAL A 49 14.03 16.77 8.03
N HIS A 50 13.70 17.05 9.29
CA HIS A 50 13.36 18.38 9.81
C HIS A 50 12.27 19.09 8.98
N ILE A 51 11.26 18.34 8.53
CA ILE A 51 10.08 18.87 7.82
C ILE A 51 8.89 18.84 8.76
N THR A 52 8.28 20.01 9.01
CA THR A 52 7.02 20.07 9.76
C THR A 52 5.84 19.62 8.89
N THR A 53 4.75 19.17 9.52
CA THR A 53 3.55 18.74 8.77
C THR A 53 2.91 19.88 7.96
N THR A 54 3.10 21.13 8.38
CA THR A 54 2.63 22.33 7.67
C THR A 54 3.51 22.69 6.48
N ASP A 55 4.81 22.41 6.56
CA ASP A 55 5.72 22.64 5.44
C ASP A 55 5.51 21.58 4.36
N LEU A 56 5.27 20.33 4.76
CA LEU A 56 5.08 19.21 3.83
C LEU A 56 3.97 19.47 2.80
N THR A 57 2.89 20.15 3.18
CA THR A 57 1.78 20.48 2.26
C THR A 57 2.16 21.53 1.22
N ASN A 58 3.17 22.35 1.49
CA ASN A 58 3.66 23.39 0.59
C ASN A 58 4.89 22.97 -0.22
N MET A 59 5.41 21.76 0.01
CA MET A 59 6.60 21.23 -0.65
C MET A 59 6.23 20.36 -1.86
N THR A 60 7.03 20.44 -2.91
CA THR A 60 6.94 19.51 -4.04
C THR A 60 7.61 18.18 -3.70
N TRP A 61 7.23 17.11 -4.39
CA TRP A 61 7.89 15.81 -4.21
C TRP A 61 9.40 15.88 -4.48
N HIS A 62 9.82 16.68 -5.45
CA HIS A 62 11.24 16.87 -5.77
C HIS A 62 12.03 17.45 -4.60
N GLU A 63 11.46 18.44 -3.89
CA GLU A 63 12.10 19.01 -2.70
C GLU A 63 12.18 17.99 -1.55
N VAL A 64 11.11 17.22 -1.32
CA VAL A 64 11.11 16.14 -0.32
C VAL A 64 12.16 15.08 -0.66
N GLN A 65 12.26 14.70 -1.93
CA GLN A 65 13.23 13.73 -2.41
C GLN A 65 14.67 14.20 -2.20
N ARG A 66 14.96 15.47 -2.51
CA ARG A 66 16.30 16.06 -2.30
C ARG A 66 16.71 16.01 -0.83
N ARG A 67 15.84 16.44 0.08
CA ARG A 67 16.12 16.36 1.53
C ARG A 67 16.31 14.93 2.02
N LEU A 68 15.53 13.99 1.48
CA LEU A 68 15.70 12.57 1.81
C LEU A 68 17.08 12.03 1.39
N LEU A 69 17.61 12.48 0.26
CA LEU A 69 18.96 12.13 -0.21
C LEU A 69 20.05 12.75 0.66
N GLU A 70 19.85 13.98 1.15
CA GLU A 70 20.77 14.64 2.09
C GLU A 70 20.81 13.89 3.43
N VAL A 71 19.65 13.56 4.00
CA VAL A 71 19.53 12.76 5.24
C VAL A 71 20.14 11.37 5.10
N GLN A 72 20.05 10.76 3.91
CA GLN A 72 20.70 9.46 3.65
C GLN A 72 22.22 9.54 3.84
N LYS A 73 22.87 10.66 3.50
CA LYS A 73 24.32 10.81 3.70
C LYS A 73 24.68 10.86 5.18
N GLU A 74 23.85 11.50 5.98
CA GLU A 74 24.05 11.68 7.42
C GLU A 74 23.68 10.44 8.24
N GLN A 75 22.51 9.85 7.97
CA GLN A 75 21.96 8.74 8.77
C GLN A 75 22.18 7.35 8.18
N GLN A 76 22.67 7.24 6.94
CA GLN A 76 23.03 5.97 6.28
C GLN A 76 21.91 4.91 6.34
N MET A 77 20.65 5.31 6.13
CA MET A 77 19.50 4.40 6.18
C MET A 77 19.62 3.24 5.17
N CYS A 78 20.26 3.47 4.02
CA CYS A 78 20.77 2.42 3.14
C CYS A 78 22.21 2.03 3.50
N ILE A 79 22.38 0.89 4.16
CA ILE A 79 23.67 0.41 4.68
C ILE A 79 24.66 0.06 3.56
N HIS A 80 24.15 -0.39 2.41
CA HIS A 80 24.98 -0.94 1.32
C HIS A 80 25.41 0.12 0.30
N LYS A 81 24.86 1.34 0.36
CA LYS A 81 25.11 2.39 -0.63
C LYS A 81 25.14 3.75 0.06
N GLN A 82 26.34 4.33 0.15
CA GLN A 82 26.57 5.60 0.84
C GLN A 82 25.83 6.78 0.19
N GLU A 83 25.67 6.76 -1.14
CA GLU A 83 24.90 7.75 -1.89
C GLU A 83 23.74 7.09 -2.63
N LEU A 84 22.50 7.47 -2.28
CA LEU A 84 21.34 7.15 -3.11
C LEU A 84 21.24 8.17 -4.25
N THR A 85 20.75 7.72 -5.40
CA THR A 85 20.32 8.60 -6.49
C THR A 85 18.80 8.75 -6.47
N GLU A 86 18.29 9.79 -7.13
CA GLU A 86 16.86 9.96 -7.32
C GLU A 86 16.22 8.74 -7.99
N LEU A 87 16.90 8.20 -9.00
CA LEU A 87 16.47 7.02 -9.75
C LEU A 87 16.32 5.77 -8.86
N ASP A 88 17.17 5.61 -7.84
CA ASP A 88 17.07 4.49 -6.89
C ASP A 88 15.77 4.54 -6.07
N ILE A 89 15.35 5.75 -5.65
CA ILE A 89 14.08 5.97 -4.93
C ILE A 89 12.91 5.61 -5.85
N TYR A 90 12.94 6.10 -7.11
CA TYR A 90 11.91 5.79 -8.10
C TYR A 90 11.78 4.28 -8.32
N HIS A 91 12.89 3.57 -8.52
CA HIS A 91 12.86 2.12 -8.69
C HIS A 91 12.32 1.38 -7.47
N ARG A 92 12.62 1.85 -6.26
CA ARG A 92 12.11 1.22 -5.02
C ARG A 92 10.60 1.40 -4.87
N ILE A 93 10.08 2.60 -5.16
CA ILE A 93 8.65 2.91 -5.04
C ILE A 93 7.84 2.25 -6.17
N LEU A 94 8.33 2.33 -7.42
CA LEU A 94 7.58 1.94 -8.61
C LEU A 94 7.80 0.49 -9.03
N ARG A 95 8.64 -0.29 -8.33
CA ARG A 95 9.03 -1.66 -8.71
C ARG A 95 7.86 -2.49 -9.24
N PHE A 96 6.79 -2.62 -8.46
CA PHE A 96 5.63 -3.45 -8.84
C PHE A 96 4.84 -2.86 -10.02
N LYS A 97 4.67 -1.53 -10.07
CA LYS A 97 3.98 -0.85 -11.17
C LYS A 97 4.74 -1.01 -12.48
N ASN A 98 6.05 -0.84 -12.46
CA ASN A 98 6.90 -1.00 -13.64
C ASN A 98 6.82 -2.44 -14.17
N TYR A 99 6.77 -3.44 -13.28
CA TYR A 99 6.54 -4.83 -13.70
C TYR A 99 5.16 -5.04 -14.30
N MET A 100 4.10 -4.48 -13.71
CA MET A 100 2.75 -4.58 -14.24
C MET A 100 2.65 -3.98 -15.64
N ILE A 101 3.18 -2.77 -15.85
CA ILE A 101 3.25 -2.09 -17.15
C ILE A 101 4.03 -2.94 -18.17
N ALA A 102 5.16 -3.52 -17.75
CA ALA A 102 5.96 -4.39 -18.61
C ALA A 102 5.20 -5.67 -18.99
N MET A 103 4.46 -6.27 -18.06
CA MET A 103 3.65 -7.48 -18.31
C MET A 103 2.48 -7.19 -19.25
N GLU A 104 1.79 -6.06 -19.08
CA GLU A 104 0.72 -5.61 -19.98
C GLU A 104 1.25 -5.34 -21.39
N ARG A 105 2.34 -4.57 -21.52
CA ARG A 105 2.97 -4.27 -22.82
C ARG A 105 3.41 -5.53 -23.56
N LYS A 106 3.85 -6.55 -22.83
CA LYS A 106 4.26 -7.84 -23.38
C LYS A 106 3.09 -8.83 -23.52
N SER A 107 1.87 -8.41 -23.23
CA SER A 107 0.65 -9.22 -23.25
C SER A 107 0.80 -10.55 -22.49
N LEU A 108 1.57 -10.55 -21.39
CA LEU A 108 1.77 -11.71 -20.53
C LEU A 108 0.56 -12.00 -19.64
N LEU A 109 -0.27 -10.99 -19.41
CA LEU A 109 -1.51 -11.11 -18.66
C LEU A 109 -2.66 -11.30 -19.65
N PRO A 110 -3.55 -12.27 -19.42
CA PRO A 110 -4.68 -12.55 -20.30
C PRO A 110 -5.79 -11.50 -20.09
N PHE A 111 -5.56 -10.28 -20.54
CA PHE A 111 -6.57 -9.21 -20.51
C PHE A 111 -7.51 -9.26 -21.71
N LYS A 112 -7.07 -9.89 -22.81
CA LYS A 112 -7.86 -10.06 -24.02
C LYS A 112 -8.51 -11.44 -24.01
N HIS A 113 -9.82 -11.47 -23.80
CA HIS A 113 -10.64 -12.65 -23.96
C HIS A 113 -11.66 -12.36 -25.05
N SER A 114 -11.54 -13.05 -26.18
CA SER A 114 -12.55 -12.99 -27.24
C SER A 114 -13.80 -13.73 -26.76
N ILE A 115 -14.84 -12.98 -26.37
CA ILE A 115 -16.13 -13.55 -26.04
C ILE A 115 -16.89 -13.76 -27.35
N PRO A 116 -17.38 -14.98 -27.65
CA PRO A 116 -18.09 -15.24 -28.90
C PRO A 116 -19.37 -14.39 -28.93
N LEU A 117 -19.43 -13.43 -29.86
CA LEU A 117 -20.46 -12.41 -30.17
C LEU A 117 -20.06 -10.94 -29.94
N MET A 118 -18.99 -10.65 -29.19
CA MET A 118 -18.66 -9.25 -28.83
C MET A 118 -17.37 -8.71 -29.47
N GLY A 119 -16.59 -9.57 -30.14
CA GLY A 119 -15.26 -9.21 -30.64
C GLY A 119 -14.20 -9.25 -29.53
N GLU A 120 -13.09 -8.53 -29.70
CA GLU A 120 -12.22 -8.13 -28.58
C GLU A 120 -12.87 -7.01 -27.76
#